data_AF-A0A942EU96-F1
#
_entry.id   AF-A0A942EU96-F1
#
_cell.length_a   1.000
_cell.length_b   1.000
_cell.length_c   1.000
_cell.angle_alpha   90.00
_cell.angle_beta   90.00
_cell.angle_gamma   90.00
#
_symmetry.space_group_name_H-M   'P 1'
#
loop_
_entity.id
_entity.type
_entity.pdbx_description
1 polymer ?
#
loop_
_entity_poly.entity_id
_entity_poly.type
_entity_poly.pdbx_seq_one_letter_code
_entity_poly.pdbx_strand_id
1 'polypeptide(L)'
;MERDLRELSQVESLIDFRRVLESTAIRTGNLLNQTEISRDTGVSQPTVYRYLKLLEVSDIIKRVPAYYSSRSKRVIKSPKLFFVDPGLSIYLSGYHDENSLAKSRELGNFFKTSIFLHLTILSELLIPKASIFYWRTTTSKEVDFVIEQGKKLVALKVKYSKKPIMNDIKNLLTFLEENPQTIRGVLLHAGHSIKWLHSKVLAVPWWWIVS
;
A
#
# COMPACT_ATOMS: atom_id res chain seq x y z
N MET A 1 17.15 0.07 24.10
CA MET A 1 18.52 -0.42 24.41
C MET A 1 18.64 -1.93 24.25
N GLU A 2 18.07 -2.79 25.10
CA GLU A 2 18.19 -4.26 24.89
C GLU A 2 17.44 -4.78 23.65
N ARG A 3 16.31 -4.16 23.28
CA ARG A 3 15.54 -4.50 22.09
C ARG A 3 16.31 -4.21 20.80
N ASP A 4 16.93 -3.03 20.71
CA ASP A 4 17.69 -2.59 19.53
C ASP A 4 18.93 -3.47 19.29
N LEU A 5 19.60 -3.91 20.37
CA LEU A 5 20.72 -4.84 20.31
C LEU A 5 20.30 -6.25 19.83
N ARG A 6 19.13 -6.74 20.25
CA ARG A 6 18.56 -8.02 19.75
C ARG A 6 18.08 -7.93 18.31
N GLU A 7 17.61 -6.77 17.88
CA GLU A 7 17.21 -6.51 16.49
C GLU A 7 18.43 -6.49 15.56
N LEU A 8 19.53 -5.87 15.97
CA LEU A 8 20.81 -5.91 15.26
C LEU A 8 21.44 -7.31 15.23
N SER A 9 21.31 -8.10 16.30
CA SER A 9 21.83 -9.48 16.34
C SER A 9 21.11 -10.45 15.39
N GLN A 10 19.96 -10.07 14.83
CA GLN A 10 19.24 -10.87 13.83
C GLN A 10 19.75 -10.66 12.40
N VAL A 11 20.65 -9.68 12.20
CA VAL A 11 21.30 -9.43 10.90
C VAL A 11 22.61 -10.21 10.86
N GLU A 12 22.54 -11.44 10.38
CA GLU A 12 23.71 -12.30 10.16
C GLU A 12 24.62 -11.74 9.05
N SER A 13 24.02 -11.07 8.06
CA SER A 13 24.72 -10.49 6.90
C SER A 13 24.08 -9.16 6.52
N LEU A 14 24.82 -8.06 6.71
CA LEU A 14 24.40 -6.71 6.33
C LEU A 14 24.18 -6.58 4.82
N ILE A 15 24.96 -7.32 4.03
CA ILE A 15 24.84 -7.33 2.56
C ILE A 15 23.51 -7.95 2.15
N ASP A 16 23.15 -9.09 2.74
CA ASP A 16 21.88 -9.77 2.43
C ASP A 16 20.68 -8.98 2.94
N PHE A 17 20.80 -8.37 4.11
CA PHE A 17 19.77 -7.47 4.63
C PHE A 17 19.53 -6.30 3.68
N ARG A 18 20.59 -5.66 3.20
CA ARG A 18 20.51 -4.56 2.23
C ARG A 18 19.86 -5.00 0.92
N ARG A 19 20.23 -6.17 0.38
CA ARG A 19 19.59 -6.73 -0.83
C ARG A 19 18.09 -6.95 -0.65
N VAL A 20 17.68 -7.48 0.51
CA VAL A 20 16.25 -7.67 0.83
C VAL A 20 15.54 -6.34 0.99
N LEU A 21 16.16 -5.36 1.65
CA LEU A 21 15.62 -4.01 1.82
C LEU A 21 15.39 -3.31 0.47
N GLU A 22 16.38 -3.30 -0.42
CA GLU A 22 16.29 -2.70 -1.76
C GLU A 22 15.26 -3.45 -2.64
N SER A 23 15.27 -4.78 -2.61
CA SER A 23 14.30 -5.63 -3.33
C SER A 23 12.86 -5.43 -2.82
N THR A 24 12.70 -5.07 -1.56
CA THR A 24 11.42 -4.74 -0.92
C THR A 24 10.95 -3.34 -1.32
N ALA A 25 11.88 -2.37 -1.42
CA ALA A 25 11.58 -0.97 -1.76
C ALA A 25 10.88 -0.83 -3.12
N ILE A 26 11.41 -1.48 -4.16
CA ILE A 26 10.83 -1.46 -5.51
C ILE A 26 9.45 -2.13 -5.58
N ARG A 27 9.07 -2.90 -4.55
CA ARG A 27 7.80 -3.63 -4.45
C ARG A 27 6.78 -2.97 -3.53
N THR A 28 7.04 -1.75 -3.05
CA THR A 28 6.03 -0.99 -2.28
C THR A 28 4.72 -0.87 -3.07
N GLY A 29 3.58 -0.96 -2.39
CA GLY A 29 2.24 -0.96 -2.96
C GLY A 29 1.78 -2.27 -3.62
N ASN A 30 2.64 -3.30 -3.73
CA ASN A 30 2.33 -4.59 -4.33
C ASN A 30 1.99 -5.66 -3.27
N LEU A 31 1.41 -6.77 -3.71
CA LEU A 31 1.25 -7.98 -2.89
C LEU A 31 2.62 -8.53 -2.51
N LEU A 32 2.79 -8.86 -1.23
CA LEU A 32 4.04 -9.43 -0.73
C LEU A 32 4.24 -10.85 -1.25
N ASN A 33 5.33 -11.05 -1.99
CA ASN A 33 5.76 -12.35 -2.49
C ASN A 33 7.18 -12.66 -1.99
N GLN A 34 7.29 -13.36 -0.86
CA GLN A 34 8.58 -13.67 -0.24
C GLN A 34 9.41 -14.65 -1.06
N THR A 35 8.77 -15.52 -1.84
CA THR A 35 9.45 -16.46 -2.74
C THR A 35 10.19 -15.71 -3.85
N GLU A 36 9.55 -14.68 -4.41
CA GLU A 36 10.16 -13.82 -5.43
C GLU A 36 11.32 -13.01 -4.86
N ILE A 37 11.15 -12.41 -3.67
CA ILE A 37 12.24 -11.68 -2.99
C ILE A 37 13.43 -12.61 -2.72
N SER A 38 13.17 -13.83 -2.24
CA SER A 38 14.20 -14.83 -1.99
C SER A 38 14.97 -15.20 -3.26
N ARG A 39 14.25 -15.49 -4.35
CA ARG A 39 14.86 -15.81 -5.64
C ARG A 39 15.72 -14.67 -6.19
N ASP A 40 15.21 -13.45 -6.16
CA ASP A 40 15.87 -12.30 -6.77
C ASP A 40 17.09 -11.82 -5.97
N THR A 41 17.09 -12.04 -4.65
CA THR A 41 18.19 -11.63 -3.76
C THR A 41 19.22 -12.73 -3.50
N GLY A 42 18.87 -13.99 -3.78
CA GLY A 42 19.66 -15.17 -3.40
C GLY A 42 19.59 -15.51 -1.90
N VAL A 43 18.82 -14.76 -1.12
CA VAL A 43 18.65 -14.96 0.33
C VAL A 43 17.58 -16.01 0.58
N SER A 44 17.81 -16.94 1.51
CA SER A 44 16.84 -18.00 1.82
C SER A 44 15.49 -17.42 2.27
N GLN A 45 14.38 -18.09 1.93
CA GLN A 45 13.04 -17.61 2.30
C GLN A 45 12.84 -17.43 3.83
N PRO A 46 13.34 -18.31 4.72
CA PRO A 46 13.30 -18.07 6.16
C PRO A 46 14.05 -16.79 6.58
N THR A 47 15.20 -16.51 5.96
CA THR A 47 15.96 -15.28 6.23
C THR A 47 15.24 -14.04 5.70
N VAL A 48 14.64 -14.10 4.50
CA VAL A 48 13.76 -13.03 3.98
C VAL A 48 12.60 -12.76 4.93
N TYR A 49 11.95 -13.80 5.44
CA TYR A 49 10.87 -13.65 6.43
C TYR A 49 11.34 -12.91 7.68
N ARG A 50 12.51 -13.29 8.23
CA ARG A 50 13.12 -12.66 9.40
C ARG A 50 13.44 -11.19 9.13
N TYR A 51 14.05 -10.87 7.99
CA TYR A 51 14.38 -9.49 7.62
C TYR A 51 13.15 -8.63 7.37
N LEU A 52 12.11 -9.16 6.71
CA LEU A 52 10.85 -8.43 6.57
C LEU A 52 10.16 -8.21 7.92
N LYS A 53 10.29 -9.14 8.88
CA LYS A 53 9.78 -8.94 10.24
C LYS A 53 10.56 -7.84 10.95
N LEU A 54 11.89 -7.81 10.80
CA LEU A 54 12.75 -6.75 11.34
C LEU A 54 12.35 -5.38 10.79
N LEU A 55 12.22 -5.25 9.46
CA LEU A 55 11.79 -4.01 8.82
C LEU A 55 10.41 -3.52 9.30
N GLU A 56 9.49 -4.45 9.60
CA GLU A 56 8.15 -4.12 10.10
C GLU A 56 8.16 -3.66 11.57
N VAL A 57 8.96 -4.29 12.44
CA VAL A 57 9.07 -3.88 13.85
C VAL A 57 9.86 -2.59 14.05
N SER A 58 10.74 -2.26 13.09
CA SER A 58 11.49 -1.00 13.04
C SER A 58 10.74 0.11 12.29
N ASP A 59 9.45 -0.06 11.98
CA ASP A 59 8.60 0.93 11.30
C ASP A 59 9.13 1.41 9.92
N ILE A 60 9.93 0.60 9.23
CA ILE A 60 10.39 0.90 7.86
C ILE A 60 9.30 0.52 6.84
N ILE A 61 8.59 -0.58 7.10
CA ILE A 61 7.50 -1.08 6.28
C ILE A 61 6.24 -1.34 7.09
N LYS A 62 5.09 -1.39 6.40
CA LYS A 62 3.81 -1.86 6.92
C LYS A 62 3.21 -2.91 5.97
N ARG A 63 2.52 -3.88 6.55
CA ARG A 63 1.72 -4.86 5.81
C ARG A 63 0.25 -4.49 5.89
N VAL A 64 -0.37 -4.22 4.76
CA VAL A 64 -1.79 -3.91 4.65
C VAL A 64 -2.56 -5.20 4.31
N PRO A 65 -3.39 -5.71 5.24
CA PRO A 65 -4.12 -6.95 5.02
C PRO A 65 -5.24 -6.80 4.00
N ALA A 66 -5.71 -7.94 3.47
CA ALA A 66 -6.84 -7.97 2.56
C ALA A 66 -8.16 -7.76 3.31
N TYR A 67 -9.07 -7.00 2.70
CA TYR A 67 -10.43 -6.82 3.19
C TYR A 67 -11.29 -8.01 2.77
N TYR A 68 -11.90 -8.67 3.76
CA TYR A 68 -12.95 -9.68 3.62
C TYR A 68 -13.98 -9.48 4.73
N SER A 69 -15.24 -9.80 4.51
CA SER A 69 -16.23 -9.78 5.60
C SER A 69 -15.85 -10.74 6.74
N SER A 70 -15.31 -11.91 6.40
CA SER A 70 -14.76 -12.87 7.35
C SER A 70 -13.36 -12.46 7.81
N ARG A 71 -13.21 -12.20 9.12
CA ARG A 71 -11.90 -11.91 9.75
C ARG A 71 -10.88 -13.03 9.51
N SER A 72 -11.29 -14.30 9.59
CA SER A 72 -10.41 -15.46 9.35
C SER A 72 -9.84 -15.46 7.93
N LYS A 73 -10.64 -15.06 6.92
CA LYS A 73 -10.15 -14.94 5.55
C LYS A 73 -9.14 -13.80 5.38
N ARG A 74 -9.24 -12.72 6.17
CA ARG A 74 -8.27 -11.61 6.13
C ARG A 74 -6.86 -12.07 6.50
N VAL A 75 -6.74 -13.00 7.45
CA VAL A 75 -5.44 -13.48 7.98
C VAL A 75 -4.69 -14.39 6.99
N ILE A 76 -5.42 -15.15 6.17
CA ILE A 76 -4.83 -16.15 5.27
C ILE A 76 -4.28 -15.51 3.98
N LYS A 77 -4.74 -14.31 3.62
CA LYS A 77 -4.40 -13.67 2.35
C LYS A 77 -3.11 -12.87 2.47
N SER A 78 -2.26 -13.01 1.45
CA SER A 78 -0.99 -12.27 1.38
C SER A 78 -1.26 -10.76 1.47
N PRO A 79 -0.62 -10.04 2.40
CA PRO A 79 -0.82 -8.61 2.53
C PRO A 79 -0.18 -7.85 1.36
N LYS A 80 -0.58 -6.60 1.16
CA LYS A 80 0.23 -5.62 0.44
C LYS A 80 1.34 -5.09 1.33
N LEU A 81 2.48 -4.82 0.74
CA LEU A 81 3.65 -4.27 1.41
C LEU A 81 3.75 -2.78 1.08
N PHE A 82 3.91 -1.92 2.07
CA PHE A 82 4.16 -0.50 1.87
C PHE A 82 5.37 -0.06 2.69
N PHE A 83 6.21 0.80 2.12
CA PHE A 83 7.14 1.58 2.92
C PHE A 83 6.41 2.67 3.68
N VAL A 84 6.88 2.98 4.88
CA VAL A 84 6.34 4.10 5.66
C VAL A 84 6.76 5.43 5.04
N ASP A 85 8.01 5.55 4.61
CA ASP A 85 8.54 6.71 3.91
C ASP A 85 8.62 6.44 2.38
N PRO A 86 7.80 7.14 1.56
CA PRO A 86 7.87 7.03 0.10
C PRO A 86 9.23 7.46 -0.47
N GLY A 87 9.86 8.50 0.08
CA GLY A 87 11.16 9.00 -0.37
C GLY A 87 12.26 7.98 -0.16
N LEU A 88 12.26 7.33 1.01
CA LEU A 88 13.16 6.21 1.28
C LEU A 88 12.96 5.05 0.28
N SER A 89 11.70 4.71 -0.02
CA SER A 89 11.40 3.65 -0.99
C SER A 89 11.87 3.98 -2.41
N ILE A 90 11.76 5.25 -2.83
CA ILE A 90 12.23 5.74 -4.12
C ILE A 90 13.76 5.66 -4.20
N TYR A 91 14.44 6.17 -3.17
CA TYR A 91 15.90 6.17 -3.10
C TYR A 91 16.49 4.76 -3.13
N LEU A 92 15.95 3.85 -2.31
CA LEU A 92 16.37 2.44 -2.25
C LEU A 92 16.03 1.65 -3.52
N SER A 93 15.10 2.13 -4.34
CA SER A 93 14.78 1.56 -5.65
C SER A 93 15.74 2.02 -6.75
N GLY A 94 16.72 2.87 -6.43
CA GLY A 94 17.74 3.35 -7.36
C GLY A 94 17.33 4.58 -8.19
N TYR A 95 16.24 5.27 -7.82
CA TYR A 95 15.83 6.51 -8.47
C TYR A 95 16.37 7.71 -7.71
N HIS A 96 17.35 8.39 -8.29
CA HIS A 96 18.08 9.49 -7.64
C HIS A 96 17.84 10.86 -8.29
N ASP A 97 17.03 10.91 -9.36
CA ASP A 97 16.71 12.13 -10.08
C ASP A 97 15.25 12.10 -10.58
N GLU A 98 14.69 13.28 -10.84
CA GLU A 98 13.29 13.42 -11.26
C GLU A 98 12.99 12.75 -12.61
N ASN A 99 13.95 12.76 -13.54
CA ASN A 99 13.74 12.23 -14.88
C ASN A 99 13.67 10.70 -14.87
N SER A 100 14.53 10.03 -14.09
CA SER A 100 14.47 8.58 -13.92
C SER A 100 13.20 8.15 -13.18
N LEU A 101 12.83 8.87 -12.11
CA LEU A 101 11.61 8.61 -11.35
C LEU A 101 10.35 8.79 -12.21
N ALA A 102 10.26 9.86 -12.98
CA ALA A 102 9.10 10.16 -13.84
C ALA A 102 8.87 9.10 -14.94
N LYS A 103 9.93 8.39 -15.35
CA LYS A 103 9.87 7.30 -16.33
C LYS A 103 9.79 5.91 -15.70
N SER A 104 9.90 5.80 -14.38
CA SER A 104 9.82 4.52 -13.68
C SER A 104 8.46 3.85 -13.89
N ARG A 105 8.47 2.52 -13.97
CA ARG A 105 7.23 1.72 -14.03
C ARG A 105 6.51 1.77 -12.68
N GLU A 106 7.26 1.99 -11.61
CA GLU A 106 6.88 1.98 -10.22
C GLU A 106 6.31 3.31 -9.74
N LEU A 107 6.36 4.38 -10.54
CA LEU A 107 5.86 5.73 -10.18
C LEU A 107 4.45 5.71 -9.60
N GLY A 108 3.55 4.92 -10.19
CA GLY A 108 2.18 4.78 -9.70
C GLY A 108 2.12 4.15 -8.31
N ASN A 109 3.03 3.23 -7.99
CA ASN A 109 3.14 2.59 -6.68
C ASN A 109 3.84 3.48 -5.64
N PHE A 110 4.84 4.25 -6.03
CA PHE A 110 5.42 5.27 -5.16
C PHE A 110 4.36 6.33 -4.79
N PHE A 111 3.57 6.78 -5.77
CA PHE A 111 2.46 7.68 -5.51
C PHE A 111 1.42 7.07 -4.55
N LYS A 112 1.05 5.80 -4.74
CA LYS A 112 0.19 5.08 -3.78
C LYS A 112 0.80 5.01 -2.38
N THR A 113 2.12 4.86 -2.27
CA THR A 113 2.84 4.80 -1.00
C THR A 113 2.77 6.16 -0.28
N SER A 114 2.87 7.27 -1.00
CA SER A 114 2.61 8.61 -0.44
C SER A 114 1.19 8.72 0.10
N ILE A 115 0.18 8.26 -0.66
CA ILE A 115 -1.21 8.23 -0.17
C ILE A 115 -1.37 7.36 1.08
N PHE A 116 -0.71 6.19 1.13
CA PHE A 116 -0.75 5.30 2.27
C PHE A 116 -0.21 5.96 3.55
N LEU A 117 0.88 6.73 3.47
CA LEU A 117 1.41 7.50 4.60
C LEU A 117 0.33 8.44 5.19
N HIS A 118 -0.32 9.24 4.34
CA HIS A 118 -1.38 10.16 4.80
C HIS A 118 -2.61 9.42 5.34
N LEU A 119 -3.04 8.34 4.70
CA LEU A 119 -4.15 7.52 5.19
C LEU A 119 -3.85 6.91 6.56
N THR A 120 -2.59 6.52 6.81
CA THR A 120 -2.16 6.00 8.11
C THR A 120 -2.32 7.05 9.20
N ILE A 121 -1.83 8.26 8.96
CA ILE A 121 -1.97 9.40 9.89
C ILE A 121 -3.46 9.69 10.16
N LEU A 122 -4.26 9.84 9.11
CA LEU A 122 -5.69 10.12 9.24
C LEU A 122 -6.44 9.01 9.99
N SER A 123 -6.09 7.75 9.74
CA SER A 123 -6.75 6.60 10.39
C SER A 123 -6.44 6.54 11.89
N GLU A 124 -5.24 6.96 12.30
CA GLU A 124 -4.82 7.05 13.70
C GLU A 124 -5.46 8.23 14.45
N LEU A 125 -5.80 9.32 13.75
CA LEU A 125 -6.47 10.50 14.33
C LEU A 125 -7.98 10.32 14.55
N LEU A 126 -8.60 9.32 13.91
CA LEU A 126 -10.03 9.06 14.05
C LEU A 126 -10.36 8.37 15.39
N ILE A 127 -11.56 8.66 15.93
CA ILE A 127 -12.09 8.02 17.14
C ILE A 127 -13.48 7.42 16.83
N PRO A 128 -13.64 6.08 16.84
CA PRO A 128 -12.59 5.08 16.96
C PRO A 128 -11.64 5.10 15.76
N LYS A 129 -10.42 4.59 15.95
CA LYS A 129 -9.41 4.48 14.90
C LYS A 129 -9.95 3.68 13.71
N ALA A 130 -9.55 4.09 12.52
CA ALA A 130 -9.89 3.35 11.31
C ALA A 130 -8.80 2.31 11.00
N SER A 131 -9.20 1.23 10.34
CA SER A 131 -8.28 0.20 9.84
C SER A 131 -8.16 0.30 8.32
N ILE A 132 -6.93 0.14 7.82
CA ILE A 132 -6.63 0.19 6.39
C ILE A 132 -6.47 -1.23 5.86
N PHE A 133 -7.19 -1.53 4.79
CA PHE A 133 -7.10 -2.79 4.06
C PHE A 133 -6.89 -2.51 2.56
N TYR A 134 -6.64 -3.54 1.76
CA TYR A 134 -6.84 -3.49 0.30
C TYR A 134 -7.92 -4.52 -0.07
N TRP A 135 -8.54 -4.42 -1.26
CA TRP A 135 -9.46 -5.47 -1.70
C TRP A 135 -9.06 -6.01 -3.07
N ARG A 136 -9.15 -7.33 -3.22
CA ARG A 136 -8.85 -8.02 -4.47
C ARG A 136 -9.70 -9.28 -4.67
N THR A 137 -10.21 -9.46 -5.89
CA THR A 137 -10.92 -10.70 -6.29
C THR A 137 -9.97 -11.77 -6.81
N THR A 138 -10.47 -13.01 -6.94
CA THR A 138 -9.76 -14.10 -7.64
C THR A 138 -9.49 -13.76 -9.12
N THR A 139 -10.36 -12.97 -9.75
CA THR A 139 -10.21 -12.43 -11.10
C THR A 139 -9.31 -11.20 -11.18
N SER A 140 -8.54 -10.91 -10.12
CA SER A 140 -7.58 -9.80 -10.04
C SER A 140 -8.17 -8.39 -10.21
N LYS A 141 -9.47 -8.20 -9.96
CA LYS A 141 -10.02 -6.86 -9.73
C LYS A 141 -9.49 -6.34 -8.40
N GLU A 142 -9.11 -5.07 -8.35
CA GLU A 142 -8.40 -4.52 -7.19
C GLU A 142 -8.81 -3.07 -6.85
N VAL A 143 -9.09 -2.85 -5.57
CA VAL A 143 -9.23 -1.54 -4.92
C VAL A 143 -8.00 -1.33 -4.04
N ASP A 144 -7.36 -0.16 -4.16
CA ASP A 144 -6.04 0.08 -3.57
C ASP A 144 -6.12 0.15 -2.03
N PHE A 145 -7.12 0.85 -1.50
CA PHE A 145 -7.36 0.95 -0.06
C PHE A 145 -8.85 0.82 0.28
N VAL A 146 -9.16 0.21 1.42
CA VAL A 146 -10.47 0.16 2.05
C VAL A 146 -10.30 0.60 3.49
N ILE A 147 -10.92 1.71 3.85
CA ILE A 147 -10.90 2.26 5.21
C ILE A 147 -12.13 1.76 5.93
N GLU A 148 -11.94 1.00 7.00
CA GLU A 148 -12.99 0.46 7.85
C GLU A 148 -12.99 1.20 9.19
N GLN A 149 -14.11 1.87 9.49
CA GLN A 149 -14.34 2.52 10.78
C GLN A 149 -15.66 2.03 11.36
N GLY A 150 -15.60 1.13 12.36
CA GLY A 150 -16.79 0.45 12.88
C GLY A 150 -17.45 -0.41 11.79
N LYS A 151 -18.68 -0.09 11.41
CA LYS A 151 -19.44 -0.77 10.32
C LYS A 151 -19.39 -0.03 8.98
N LYS A 152 -18.70 1.11 8.92
CA LYS A 152 -18.65 2.01 7.77
C LYS A 152 -17.40 1.73 6.94
N LEU A 153 -17.55 1.69 5.62
CA LEU A 153 -16.43 1.55 4.69
C LEU A 153 -16.33 2.76 3.76
N VAL A 154 -15.10 3.13 3.44
CA VAL A 154 -14.76 4.00 2.31
C VAL A 154 -13.74 3.26 1.45
N ALA A 155 -14.02 3.14 0.16
CA ALA A 155 -13.16 2.46 -0.81
C ALA A 155 -12.38 3.49 -1.63
N LEU A 156 -11.07 3.34 -1.73
CA LEU A 156 -10.21 4.27 -2.46
C LEU A 156 -9.47 3.56 -3.60
N LYS A 157 -9.50 4.21 -4.77
CA LYS A 157 -8.64 3.92 -5.90
C LYS A 157 -7.67 5.08 -6.07
N VAL A 158 -6.41 4.79 -6.34
CA VAL A 158 -5.39 5.81 -6.55
C VAL A 158 -4.87 5.71 -7.97
N LYS A 159 -4.84 6.84 -8.66
CA LYS A 159 -4.35 6.93 -10.04
C LYS A 159 -3.42 8.12 -10.18
N TYR A 160 -2.16 7.89 -10.55
CA TYR A 160 -1.26 8.95 -10.99
C TYR A 160 -1.62 9.38 -12.43
N SER A 161 -2.75 10.08 -12.57
CA SER A 161 -3.27 10.63 -13.82
C SER A 161 -3.93 11.98 -13.55
N LYS A 162 -3.78 12.92 -14.48
CA LYS A 162 -4.45 14.24 -14.40
C LYS A 162 -5.92 14.18 -14.85
N LYS A 163 -6.31 13.12 -15.58
CA LYS A 163 -7.64 12.97 -16.20
C LYS A 163 -8.28 11.65 -15.74
N PRO A 164 -8.98 11.64 -14.59
CA PRO A 164 -9.71 10.45 -14.16
C PRO A 164 -10.88 10.17 -15.12
N ILE A 165 -11.10 8.90 -15.48
CA ILE A 165 -12.19 8.49 -16.38
C ILE A 165 -13.06 7.40 -15.75
N MET A 166 -14.24 7.18 -16.33
CA MET A 166 -15.21 6.17 -15.89
C MET A 166 -14.58 4.77 -15.76
N ASN A 167 -13.69 4.41 -16.68
CA ASN A 167 -13.00 3.12 -16.68
C ASN A 167 -12.10 2.91 -15.45
N ASP A 168 -11.57 3.98 -14.85
CA ASP A 168 -10.69 3.88 -13.68
C ASP A 168 -11.44 3.40 -12.42
N ILE A 169 -12.77 3.53 -12.39
CA ILE A 169 -13.58 3.17 -11.22
C ILE A 169 -14.33 1.85 -11.35
N LYS A 170 -14.14 1.09 -12.44
CA LYS A 170 -14.81 -0.22 -12.63
C LYS A 170 -14.65 -1.16 -11.43
N ASN A 171 -13.43 -1.25 -10.90
CA ASN A 171 -13.15 -2.09 -9.72
C ASN A 171 -13.77 -1.53 -8.43
N LEU A 172 -13.86 -0.20 -8.29
CA LEU A 172 -14.57 0.43 -7.18
C LEU A 172 -16.07 0.09 -7.25
N LEU A 173 -16.67 0.15 -8.44
CA LEU A 173 -18.08 -0.18 -8.61
C LEU A 173 -18.36 -1.64 -8.22
N THR A 174 -17.54 -2.60 -8.69
CA THR A 174 -17.67 -4.00 -8.26
C THR A 174 -17.53 -4.14 -6.74
N PHE A 175 -16.58 -3.44 -6.10
CA PHE A 175 -16.46 -3.47 -4.64
C PHE A 175 -17.71 -2.93 -3.93
N LEU A 176 -18.29 -1.83 -4.42
CA LEU A 176 -19.50 -1.21 -3.87
C LEU A 176 -20.73 -2.11 -3.99
N GLU A 177 -20.84 -2.86 -5.09
CA GLU A 177 -21.90 -3.86 -5.29
C GLU A 177 -21.77 -5.02 -4.29
N GLU A 178 -20.55 -5.53 -4.08
CA GLU A 178 -20.29 -6.61 -3.13
C GLU A 178 -20.34 -6.16 -1.66
N ASN A 179 -20.24 -4.85 -1.39
CA ASN A 179 -20.21 -4.27 -0.04
C ASN A 179 -21.17 -3.07 0.07
N PRO A 180 -22.50 -3.30 0.14
CA PRO A 180 -23.50 -2.23 0.15
C PRO A 180 -23.38 -1.23 1.32
N GLN A 181 -22.76 -1.65 2.44
CA GLN A 181 -22.45 -0.83 3.60
C GLN A 181 -21.38 0.25 3.34
N THR A 182 -20.73 0.22 2.18
CA THR A 182 -19.75 1.22 1.79
C THR A 182 -20.44 2.56 1.53
N ILE A 183 -20.00 3.58 2.27
CA ILE A 183 -20.57 4.92 2.20
C ILE A 183 -20.23 5.57 0.86
N ARG A 184 -18.98 5.41 0.42
CA ARG A 184 -18.46 6.10 -0.76
C ARG A 184 -17.25 5.37 -1.36
N GLY A 185 -17.18 5.41 -2.68
CA GLY A 185 -15.93 5.20 -3.42
C GLY A 185 -15.25 6.54 -3.70
N VAL A 186 -13.93 6.59 -3.60
CA VAL A 186 -13.12 7.77 -3.90
C VAL A 186 -12.05 7.38 -4.90
N LEU A 187 -11.95 8.13 -6.00
CA LEU A 187 -10.82 8.04 -6.92
C LEU A 187 -9.89 9.23 -6.67
N LEU A 188 -8.74 8.96 -6.06
CA LEU A 188 -7.68 9.95 -5.88
C LEU A 188 -6.86 10.08 -7.17
N HIS A 189 -6.66 11.30 -7.65
CA HIS A 189 -5.94 11.56 -8.89
C HIS A 189 -4.98 12.76 -8.83
N ALA A 190 -4.07 12.86 -9.80
CA ALA A 190 -3.03 13.89 -9.90
C ALA A 190 -3.46 15.18 -10.62
N GLY A 191 -4.77 15.38 -10.83
CA GLY A 191 -5.36 16.52 -11.54
C GLY A 191 -6.12 17.43 -10.56
N HIS A 192 -6.66 18.55 -11.04
CA HIS A 192 -7.21 19.61 -10.17
C HIS A 192 -8.73 19.61 -9.99
N SER A 193 -9.46 18.83 -10.80
CA SER A 193 -10.93 18.84 -10.78
C SER A 193 -11.51 17.84 -9.80
N ILE A 194 -12.53 18.26 -9.05
CA ILE A 194 -13.42 17.34 -8.34
C ILE A 194 -14.60 17.04 -9.26
N LYS A 195 -14.94 15.77 -9.44
CA LYS A 195 -16.13 15.39 -10.21
C LYS A 195 -16.75 14.09 -9.75
N TRP A 196 -18.06 14.01 -9.86
CA TRP A 196 -18.79 12.76 -9.73
C TRP A 196 -18.57 11.91 -10.99
N LEU A 197 -18.10 10.68 -10.80
CA LEU A 197 -18.01 9.67 -11.87
C LEU A 197 -19.14 8.65 -11.77
N HIS A 198 -19.77 8.53 -10.61
CA HIS A 198 -20.92 7.68 -10.35
C HIS A 198 -21.66 8.22 -9.12
N SER A 199 -22.93 7.84 -8.89
CA SER A 199 -23.74 8.32 -7.75
C SER A 199 -23.09 8.11 -6.37
N LYS A 200 -22.23 7.09 -6.25
CA LYS A 200 -21.45 6.78 -5.04
C LYS A 200 -19.94 6.96 -5.20
N VAL A 201 -19.45 7.48 -6.32
CA VAL A 201 -18.00 7.62 -6.56
C VAL A 201 -17.61 9.05 -6.94
N LEU A 202 -16.78 9.65 -6.09
CA LEU A 202 -16.22 10.98 -6.28
C LEU A 202 -14.75 10.86 -6.71
N ALA A 203 -14.38 11.49 -7.82
CA ALA A 203 -12.99 11.72 -8.17
C ALA A 203 -12.53 13.02 -7.53
N VAL A 204 -11.44 12.96 -6.77
CA VAL A 204 -10.85 14.11 -6.06
C VAL A 204 -9.35 14.19 -6.29
N PRO A 205 -8.77 15.40 -6.33
CA PRO A 205 -7.34 15.58 -6.31
C PRO A 205 -6.71 14.98 -5.05
N TRP A 206 -5.54 14.36 -5.18
CA TRP A 206 -4.86 13.72 -4.05
C TRP A 206 -4.52 14.69 -2.93
N TRP A 207 -4.21 15.96 -3.23
CA TRP A 207 -3.87 16.92 -2.19
C TRP A 207 -5.05 17.22 -1.26
N TRP A 208 -6.29 16.91 -1.66
CA TRP A 208 -7.46 17.10 -0.81
C TRP A 208 -7.43 16.24 0.46
N ILE A 209 -6.70 15.13 0.46
CA ILE A 209 -6.54 14.27 1.65
C ILE A 209 -5.22 14.51 2.41
N VAL A 210 -4.35 15.40 1.91
CA VAL A 210 -3.07 15.73 2.55
C VAL A 210 -3.04 17.16 3.11
N SER A 211 -4.09 17.94 2.83
CA SER A 211 -4.28 19.32 3.29
C SER A 211 -4.84 19.37 4.70
#